data_AF-A0A218QPL2-F1
#
_entry.id   AF-A0A218QPL2-F1
#
_cell.length_a   1.000
_cell.length_b   1.000
_cell.length_c   1.000
_cell.angle_alpha   90.00
_cell.angle_beta   90.00
_cell.angle_gamma   90.00
#
_symmetry.space_group_name_H-M   'P 1'
#
loop_
_entity.id
_entity.type
_entity.pdbx_description
1 polymer ?
#
loop_
_entity_poly.entity_id
_entity_poly.type
_entity_poly.pdbx_seq_one_letter_code
_entity_poly.pdbx_strand_id
1 'polypeptide(L)'
;MNKNKLNVRPLSKPLSYKKRGFNFPFPIREGGWGASAVGGSADLKRLAWVRSVLSYFKLTLITLLLSLATSQVEAQSLNNIVSIKQNKPTDQQFPDDGDPTGRRRGGTSRRGDCPNLKTPLTALVPGEETNKKSFLGTTISEYPSFWVYLPQLGSDIRSGEFVLQDQEDNDIWRTRITLPGKSGAISVKLPQNPQYALKPNLKYHWYFNIYCNPTQKSSVYFVDAWVRRVKLTPKLQQQLNNAKSQKYKVYIANNIWYDAITNLGELRRNNSGNRAFVEDWTKLLKSVNLSELAPAPIVQIYTPNK
;
A
#
# COMPACT_ATOMS: atom_id res chain seq x y z
N MET A 1 -53.85 33.99 4.46
CA MET A 1 -52.63 34.74 4.85
C MET A 1 -51.82 33.80 5.74
N ASN A 2 -50.65 33.30 5.39
CA ASN A 2 -49.40 34.03 5.18
C ASN A 2 -48.45 33.17 4.33
N LYS A 3 -47.77 33.79 3.36
CA LYS A 3 -46.90 33.15 2.36
C LYS A 3 -45.44 33.26 2.85
N ASN A 4 -44.73 32.16 3.03
CA ASN A 4 -43.27 32.18 3.11
C ASN A 4 -42.67 31.59 1.83
N LYS A 5 -42.13 32.48 1.00
CA LYS A 5 -41.39 32.20 -0.23
C LYS A 5 -39.97 31.76 0.11
N LEU A 6 -39.62 30.51 -0.20
CA LEU A 6 -38.23 30.07 -0.29
C LEU A 6 -37.75 30.25 -1.73
N ASN A 7 -36.71 31.07 -1.89
CA ASN A 7 -36.15 31.50 -3.16
C ASN A 7 -35.10 30.47 -3.64
N VAL A 8 -35.40 29.77 -4.72
CA VAL A 8 -34.51 28.77 -5.35
C VAL A 8 -33.67 29.47 -6.42
N ARG A 9 -32.33 29.48 -6.25
CA ARG A 9 -31.39 29.91 -7.30
C ARG A 9 -30.90 28.70 -8.11
N PRO A 10 -30.95 28.72 -9.46
CA PRO A 10 -30.39 27.66 -10.28
C PRO A 10 -28.91 27.90 -10.61
N LEU A 11 -28.13 26.81 -10.61
CA LEU A 11 -26.79 26.69 -11.18
C LEU A 11 -26.87 26.33 -12.66
N SER A 12 -26.06 26.99 -13.50
CA SER A 12 -25.27 26.44 -14.63
C SER A 12 -25.22 27.37 -15.85
N LYS A 13 -24.00 27.76 -16.23
CA LYS A 13 -23.60 28.07 -17.61
C LYS A 13 -22.19 27.51 -17.80
N PRO A 14 -21.91 26.71 -18.85
CA PRO A 14 -20.56 26.29 -19.17
C PRO A 14 -19.83 27.38 -19.98
N LEU A 15 -18.58 27.65 -19.60
CA LEU A 15 -17.67 28.55 -20.29
C LEU A 15 -17.01 27.84 -21.49
N SER A 16 -17.12 28.50 -22.64
CA SER A 16 -16.56 28.14 -23.94
C SER A 16 -15.03 28.07 -23.95
N TYR A 17 -14.48 26.95 -24.42
CA TYR A 17 -13.05 26.71 -24.60
C TYR A 17 -12.57 27.29 -25.95
N LYS A 18 -11.79 28.38 -25.91
CA LYS A 18 -11.21 29.04 -27.09
C LYS A 18 -9.84 28.44 -27.40
N LYS A 19 -9.73 27.61 -28.45
CA LYS A 19 -8.46 27.18 -29.05
C LYS A 19 -7.71 28.40 -29.60
N ARG A 20 -6.52 28.68 -29.09
CA ARG A 20 -5.54 29.59 -29.73
C ARG A 20 -4.50 28.75 -30.45
N GLY A 21 -4.47 28.84 -31.78
CA GLY A 21 -3.40 28.31 -32.62
C GLY A 21 -2.15 29.17 -32.48
N PHE A 22 -1.00 28.52 -32.37
CA PHE A 22 0.31 29.15 -32.46
C PHE A 22 0.77 29.10 -33.92
N ASN A 23 0.87 30.27 -34.56
CA ASN A 23 1.58 30.48 -35.81
C ASN A 23 3.04 30.84 -35.49
N PHE A 24 4.00 30.09 -36.03
CA PHE A 24 5.41 30.47 -36.10
C PHE A 24 5.71 30.99 -37.51
N PRO A 25 6.32 32.17 -37.67
CA PRO A 25 6.88 32.59 -38.95
C PRO A 25 8.37 32.22 -39.04
N PHE A 26 8.75 31.49 -40.08
CA PHE A 26 10.13 31.40 -40.55
C PHE A 26 10.38 32.50 -41.59
N PRO A 27 11.48 33.26 -41.52
CA PRO A 27 11.99 34.01 -42.67
C PRO A 27 13.11 33.23 -43.35
N ILE A 28 12.93 33.06 -44.66
CA ILE A 28 13.93 32.64 -45.64
C ILE A 28 14.87 33.83 -45.87
N ARG A 29 16.19 33.61 -45.88
CA ARG A 29 17.17 34.62 -46.29
C ARG A 29 18.06 34.04 -47.40
N GLU A 30 17.88 34.57 -48.59
CA GLU A 30 18.69 34.31 -49.78
C GLU A 30 20.04 35.05 -49.72
N GLY A 31 21.06 34.42 -50.30
CA GLY A 31 21.79 34.98 -51.42
C GLY A 31 22.90 36.01 -51.18
N GLY A 32 24.14 35.59 -51.45
CA GLY A 32 25.05 36.35 -52.32
C GLY A 32 26.30 36.92 -51.67
N TRP A 33 27.46 36.28 -51.88
CA TRP A 33 28.75 36.97 -51.98
C TRP A 33 29.59 36.35 -53.09
N GLY A 34 30.01 37.21 -54.02
CA GLY A 34 30.77 36.89 -55.21
C GLY A 34 32.24 36.57 -54.91
N ALA A 35 32.80 35.71 -55.76
CA ALA A 35 34.21 35.39 -55.81
C ALA A 35 34.92 36.32 -56.79
N SER A 36 36.09 36.81 -56.40
CA SER A 36 37.13 37.28 -57.32
C SER A 36 38.41 36.51 -57.01
N ALA A 37 38.97 35.88 -58.05
CA ALA A 37 40.19 35.10 -58.02
C ALA A 37 41.30 35.82 -58.77
N VAL A 38 42.50 35.84 -58.20
CA VAL A 38 43.83 35.90 -58.86
C VAL A 38 44.76 35.20 -57.85
N GLY A 39 45.52 34.14 -58.09
CA GLY A 39 46.13 33.61 -59.31
C GLY A 39 47.65 33.62 -59.10
N GLY A 40 48.30 32.47 -58.84
CA GLY A 40 49.76 32.37 -58.98
C GLY A 40 50.51 31.35 -58.10
N SER A 41 50.97 30.28 -58.75
CA SER A 41 52.12 29.41 -58.41
C SER A 41 51.96 28.36 -57.29
N ALA A 42 51.86 27.09 -57.67
CA ALA A 42 52.06 25.97 -56.73
C ALA A 42 52.36 24.64 -57.44
N ASP A 43 53.38 24.60 -58.30
CA ASP A 43 53.78 23.34 -58.98
C ASP A 43 54.76 22.46 -58.19
N LEU A 44 54.87 22.70 -56.87
CA LEU A 44 55.59 21.83 -55.93
C LEU A 44 54.70 21.31 -54.78
N LYS A 45 53.40 21.62 -54.78
CA LYS A 45 52.47 21.25 -53.70
C LYS A 45 51.71 19.93 -53.93
N ARG A 46 51.81 19.32 -55.12
CA ARG A 46 51.00 18.14 -55.48
C ARG A 46 51.42 16.83 -54.80
N LEU A 47 52.67 16.67 -54.36
CA LEU A 47 53.15 15.45 -53.68
C LEU A 47 53.05 15.52 -52.14
N ALA A 48 53.06 16.72 -51.56
CA ALA A 48 52.79 16.93 -50.13
C ALA A 48 51.28 16.87 -49.81
N TRP A 49 50.43 17.26 -50.77
CA TRP A 49 48.98 17.24 -50.57
C TRP A 49 48.41 15.82 -50.46
N VAL A 50 48.92 14.85 -51.24
CA VAL A 50 48.41 13.46 -51.19
C VAL A 50 48.73 12.78 -49.85
N ARG A 51 49.90 13.05 -49.25
CA ARG A 51 50.28 12.53 -47.93
C ARG A 51 49.54 13.23 -46.79
N SER A 52 49.30 14.53 -46.89
CA SER A 52 48.49 15.27 -45.91
C SER A 52 47.02 14.90 -45.97
N VAL A 53 46.44 14.71 -47.17
CA VAL A 53 45.04 14.31 -47.33
C VAL A 53 44.81 12.91 -46.76
N LEU A 54 45.71 11.95 -46.98
CA LEU A 54 45.63 10.62 -46.35
C LEU A 54 45.75 10.65 -44.81
N SER A 55 46.50 11.61 -44.25
CA SER A 55 46.62 11.81 -42.80
C SER A 55 45.34 12.42 -42.20
N TYR A 56 44.76 13.42 -42.86
CA TYR A 56 43.48 14.01 -42.47
C TYR A 56 42.30 13.04 -42.61
N PHE A 57 42.30 12.16 -43.61
CA PHE A 57 41.31 11.07 -43.73
C PHE A 57 41.47 10.01 -42.64
N LYS A 58 42.69 9.69 -42.18
CA LYS A 58 42.89 8.79 -41.02
C LYS A 58 42.47 9.43 -39.70
N LEU A 59 42.78 10.70 -39.47
CA LEU A 59 42.40 11.41 -38.24
C LEU A 59 40.90 11.69 -38.13
N THR A 60 40.21 11.94 -39.24
CA THR A 60 38.74 12.08 -39.25
C THR A 60 38.01 10.74 -39.14
N LEU A 61 38.59 9.65 -39.66
CA LEU A 61 38.03 8.30 -39.46
C LEU A 61 38.14 7.83 -38.00
N ILE A 62 39.22 8.21 -37.29
CA ILE A 62 39.41 7.89 -35.86
C ILE A 62 38.45 8.69 -34.97
N THR A 63 38.17 9.96 -35.27
CA THR A 63 37.18 10.75 -34.50
C THR A 63 35.73 10.35 -34.81
N LEU A 64 35.43 9.88 -36.03
CA LEU A 64 34.14 9.29 -36.36
C LEU A 64 33.94 7.94 -35.64
N LEU A 65 35.00 7.13 -35.50
CA LEU A 65 34.94 5.86 -34.75
C LEU A 65 34.86 6.06 -33.22
N LEU A 66 35.43 7.12 -32.66
CA LEU A 66 35.29 7.43 -31.22
C LEU A 66 33.93 8.06 -30.84
N SER A 67 33.22 8.68 -31.79
CA SER A 67 31.88 9.26 -31.53
C SER A 67 30.72 8.28 -31.69
N LEU A 68 30.93 7.10 -32.27
CA LEU A 68 29.97 5.99 -32.23
C LEU A 68 30.08 5.12 -30.96
N ALA A 69 31.05 5.36 -30.09
CA ALA A 69 31.25 4.58 -28.86
C ALA A 69 30.42 5.08 -27.64
N THR A 70 29.62 6.15 -27.77
CA THR A 70 28.89 6.76 -26.63
C THR A 70 27.37 6.73 -26.75
N SER A 71 26.81 5.68 -27.33
CA SER A 71 25.36 5.41 -27.25
C SER A 71 25.07 3.93 -27.04
N GLN A 72 25.68 3.36 -26.01
CA GLN A 72 25.12 2.21 -25.30
C GLN A 72 25.06 2.62 -23.83
N VAL A 73 24.17 3.58 -23.50
CA VAL A 73 23.57 3.56 -22.18
C VAL A 73 22.74 2.29 -22.20
N GLU A 74 23.33 1.21 -21.70
CA GLU A 74 22.63 -0.02 -21.41
C GLU A 74 21.52 0.40 -20.45
N ALA A 75 20.31 0.54 -20.99
CA ALA A 75 19.11 0.42 -20.20
C ALA A 75 19.11 -1.02 -19.70
N GLN A 76 19.92 -1.28 -18.67
CA GLN A 76 19.76 -2.44 -17.82
C GLN A 76 18.37 -2.28 -17.25
N SER A 77 17.44 -2.92 -17.95
CA SER A 77 16.05 -2.99 -17.60
C SER A 77 15.98 -3.36 -16.13
N LEU A 78 15.00 -2.80 -15.44
CA LEU A 78 14.68 -3.02 -14.04
C LEU A 78 14.29 -4.48 -13.73
N ASN A 79 14.75 -5.46 -14.52
CA ASN A 79 14.45 -6.88 -14.39
C ASN A 79 15.20 -7.54 -13.22
N ASN A 80 16.12 -6.83 -12.55
CA ASN A 80 16.83 -7.33 -11.37
C ASN A 80 16.30 -6.82 -10.02
N ILE A 81 15.22 -6.02 -10.00
CA ILE A 81 14.47 -5.80 -8.76
C ILE A 81 13.16 -6.56 -8.93
N VAL A 82 13.00 -7.62 -8.14
CA VAL A 82 11.87 -8.56 -8.16
C VAL A 82 12.05 -9.75 -9.12
N SER A 83 13.23 -10.36 -9.11
CA SER A 83 13.23 -11.81 -8.94
C SER A 83 12.59 -12.10 -7.59
N ILE A 84 11.26 -12.20 -7.55
CA ILE A 84 10.61 -13.04 -6.54
C ILE A 84 11.18 -14.42 -6.85
N LYS A 85 12.30 -14.76 -6.19
CA LYS A 85 12.45 -16.13 -5.73
C LYS A 85 11.09 -16.44 -5.16
N GLN A 86 10.33 -17.27 -5.87
CA GLN A 86 9.24 -18.04 -5.30
C GLN A 86 9.87 -18.99 -4.29
N ASN A 87 10.51 -18.43 -3.27
CA ASN A 87 10.37 -18.98 -1.95
C ASN A 87 8.85 -18.89 -1.75
N LYS A 88 8.16 -20.02 -1.96
CA LYS A 88 7.06 -20.42 -1.08
C LYS A 88 7.32 -19.72 0.25
N PRO A 89 6.42 -18.88 0.81
CA PRO A 89 6.68 -18.27 2.12
C PRO A 89 7.14 -19.40 3.01
N THR A 90 8.45 -19.46 3.24
CA THR A 90 9.08 -20.61 3.86
C THR A 90 8.65 -20.40 5.26
N ASP A 91 7.59 -21.12 5.65
CA ASP A 91 7.03 -21.20 6.98
C ASP A 91 7.25 -19.88 7.71
N GLN A 92 6.38 -18.89 7.50
CA GLN A 92 6.43 -17.66 8.28
C GLN A 92 6.18 -18.09 9.73
N GLN A 93 7.27 -18.52 10.38
CA GLN A 93 7.33 -19.04 11.72
C GLN A 93 7.17 -17.80 12.57
N PHE A 94 5.90 -17.45 12.80
CA PHE A 94 5.55 -16.72 14.00
C PHE A 94 6.17 -17.54 15.13
N PRO A 95 7.08 -16.95 15.91
CA PRO A 95 7.90 -17.71 16.83
C PRO A 95 7.02 -18.59 17.72
N ASP A 96 7.37 -19.87 17.82
CA ASP A 96 6.74 -20.83 18.72
C ASP A 96 7.52 -20.82 20.05
N ASP A 97 7.78 -19.60 20.55
CA ASP A 97 8.67 -19.34 21.68
C ASP A 97 7.91 -19.36 23.02
N GLY A 98 6.72 -20.01 23.06
CA GLY A 98 5.75 -19.80 24.14
C GLY A 98 4.99 -18.48 24.02
N ASP A 99 4.89 -17.93 22.81
CA ASP A 99 4.16 -16.69 22.54
C ASP A 99 2.65 -16.85 22.84
N PRO A 100 1.98 -15.78 23.31
CA PRO A 100 0.58 -15.86 23.70
C PRO A 100 -0.33 -16.36 22.58
N THR A 101 -1.13 -17.37 22.89
CA THR A 101 -2.18 -17.84 21.99
C THR A 101 -3.33 -16.84 21.95
N GLY A 102 -4.07 -16.79 20.84
CA GLY A 102 -5.30 -16.02 20.74
C GLY A 102 -6.44 -16.76 20.05
N ARG A 103 -7.55 -16.07 19.80
CA ARG A 103 -8.69 -16.61 19.06
C ARG A 103 -8.88 -15.88 17.74
N ARG A 104 -8.40 -16.49 16.65
CA ARG A 104 -8.56 -15.93 15.31
C ARG A 104 -9.99 -16.02 14.77
N ARG A 105 -10.70 -17.14 15.00
CA ARG A 105 -12.09 -17.32 14.56
C ARG A 105 -13.04 -17.35 15.76
N GLY A 106 -13.99 -16.43 15.76
CA GLY A 106 -15.04 -16.32 16.75
C GLY A 106 -15.99 -17.51 16.65
N GLY A 107 -16.19 -18.18 17.78
CA GLY A 107 -17.24 -19.16 17.96
C GLY A 107 -18.12 -18.74 19.14
N THR A 108 -19.25 -19.43 19.32
CA THR A 108 -20.13 -19.15 20.45
C THR A 108 -19.43 -19.40 21.79
N SER A 109 -19.69 -18.56 22.78
CA SER A 109 -19.37 -18.88 24.17
C SER A 109 -20.24 -20.06 24.61
N ARG A 110 -19.71 -20.98 25.44
CA ARG A 110 -20.43 -22.21 25.87
C ARG A 110 -21.73 -21.95 26.65
N ARG A 111 -22.13 -20.68 26.84
CA ARG A 111 -23.21 -20.23 27.74
C ARG A 111 -24.08 -19.12 27.12
N GLY A 112 -24.05 -18.91 25.80
CA GLY A 112 -24.79 -17.83 25.14
C GLY A 112 -25.54 -18.27 23.88
N ASP A 113 -26.76 -17.77 23.71
CA ASP A 113 -27.67 -18.03 22.57
C ASP A 113 -27.27 -17.29 21.28
N CYS A 114 -25.96 -17.12 21.03
CA CYS A 114 -25.50 -16.53 19.79
C CYS A 114 -25.88 -17.44 18.60
N PRO A 115 -26.55 -16.91 17.56
CA PRO A 115 -26.90 -17.69 16.38
C PRO A 115 -25.68 -18.36 15.72
N ASN A 116 -25.90 -19.46 15.01
CA ASN A 116 -24.83 -20.05 14.20
C ASN A 116 -24.55 -19.17 12.97
N LEU A 117 -23.29 -18.82 12.76
CA LEU A 117 -22.84 -18.02 11.62
C LEU A 117 -22.33 -18.94 10.50
N LYS A 118 -22.73 -18.67 9.25
CA LYS A 118 -22.22 -19.40 8.07
C LYS A 118 -20.71 -19.22 7.90
N THR A 119 -20.23 -18.01 8.14
CA THR A 119 -18.80 -17.68 8.19
C THR A 119 -18.55 -17.03 9.54
N PRO A 120 -17.57 -17.49 10.33
CA PRO A 120 -17.32 -16.93 11.65
C PRO A 120 -16.73 -15.53 11.59
N LEU A 121 -16.96 -14.74 12.64
CA LEU A 121 -16.16 -13.55 12.94
C LEU A 121 -14.68 -13.93 12.89
N THR A 122 -13.84 -13.19 12.17
CA THR A 122 -12.43 -13.61 11.98
C THR A 122 -11.46 -12.44 12.11
N ALA A 123 -10.47 -12.53 12.98
CA ALA A 123 -9.35 -11.60 13.02
C ALA A 123 -8.45 -11.81 11.79
N LEU A 124 -8.14 -10.73 11.07
CA LEU A 124 -7.25 -10.77 9.90
C LEU A 124 -5.80 -10.60 10.36
N VAL A 125 -5.29 -11.64 11.01
CA VAL A 125 -3.99 -11.68 11.69
C VAL A 125 -3.08 -12.75 11.12
N PRO A 126 -1.76 -12.63 11.32
CA PRO A 126 -0.85 -13.66 10.90
C PRO A 126 -1.00 -14.92 11.75
N GLY A 127 -0.52 -16.05 11.22
CA GLY A 127 -0.54 -17.34 11.89
C GLY A 127 -1.51 -18.31 11.24
N GLU A 128 -1.44 -19.58 11.65
CA GLU A 128 -2.36 -20.63 11.20
C GLU A 128 -3.06 -21.24 12.42
N GLU A 129 -4.28 -21.75 12.21
CA GLU A 129 -5.04 -22.47 13.24
C GLU A 129 -4.52 -23.89 13.50
N THR A 130 -3.49 -24.31 12.78
CA THR A 130 -2.77 -25.56 13.02
C THR A 130 -1.98 -25.47 14.32
N ASN A 131 -1.24 -26.51 14.72
CA ASN A 131 -0.68 -26.73 16.05
C ASN A 131 0.21 -25.60 16.66
N LYS A 132 0.43 -24.49 15.95
CA LYS A 132 1.14 -23.28 16.40
C LYS A 132 0.21 -22.06 16.41
N LYS A 133 -0.56 -21.90 17.49
CA LYS A 133 -1.64 -20.90 17.66
C LYS A 133 -1.15 -19.46 17.95
N SER A 134 0.09 -19.12 17.63
CA SER A 134 0.60 -17.76 17.86
C SER A 134 0.00 -16.81 16.82
N PHE A 135 -0.90 -15.92 17.26
CA PHE A 135 -1.48 -14.86 16.43
C PHE A 135 -0.81 -13.51 16.74
N LEU A 136 0.53 -13.51 16.80
CA LEU A 136 1.34 -12.33 17.04
C LEU A 136 1.75 -11.67 15.72
N GLY A 137 1.23 -10.47 15.45
CA GLY A 137 1.71 -9.60 14.38
C GLY A 137 2.63 -8.51 14.90
N THR A 138 3.38 -7.87 14.00
CA THR A 138 4.20 -6.69 14.34
C THR A 138 3.72 -5.43 13.62
N THR A 139 4.01 -4.29 14.24
CA THR A 139 3.73 -2.94 13.72
C THR A 139 4.93 -2.03 13.95
N ILE A 140 5.18 -1.06 13.06
CA ILE A 140 6.08 0.08 13.38
C ILE A 140 5.31 1.31 13.86
N SER A 141 4.01 1.37 13.57
CA SER A 141 3.14 2.48 13.95
C SER A 141 2.91 2.54 15.47
N GLU A 142 2.91 3.77 16.00
CA GLU A 142 2.43 4.10 17.35
C GLU A 142 0.94 3.86 17.52
N TYR A 143 0.20 4.05 16.42
CA TYR A 143 -1.24 4.01 16.37
C TYR A 143 -1.65 3.07 15.22
N PRO A 144 -1.48 1.74 15.39
CA PRO A 144 -1.82 0.78 14.34
C PRO A 144 -3.33 0.72 14.08
N SER A 145 -3.69 -0.02 13.03
CA SER A 145 -5.08 -0.39 12.76
C SER A 145 -5.26 -1.90 12.80
N PHE A 146 -6.38 -2.34 13.33
CA PHE A 146 -6.71 -3.74 13.57
C PHE A 146 -7.82 -4.17 12.63
N TRP A 147 -7.65 -5.31 11.97
CA TRP A 147 -8.52 -5.75 10.88
C TRP A 147 -9.30 -7.00 11.26
N VAL A 148 -10.60 -6.98 10.99
CA VAL A 148 -11.53 -8.07 11.31
C VAL A 148 -12.48 -8.28 10.14
N TYR A 149 -12.76 -9.53 9.79
CA TYR A 149 -13.87 -9.89 8.93
C TYR A 149 -15.15 -9.98 9.75
N LEU A 150 -16.11 -9.11 9.43
CA LEU A 150 -17.44 -9.11 9.98
C LEU A 150 -18.35 -10.06 9.18
N PRO A 151 -18.98 -11.04 9.84
CA PRO A 151 -19.90 -11.96 9.18
C PRO A 151 -21.24 -11.28 8.91
N GLN A 152 -22.14 -11.97 8.19
CA GLN A 152 -23.52 -11.52 8.09
C GLN A 152 -24.20 -11.73 9.45
N LEU A 153 -24.66 -10.63 10.05
CA LEU A 153 -25.33 -10.62 11.35
C LEU A 153 -26.83 -10.38 11.19
N GLY A 154 -27.60 -10.72 12.21
CA GLY A 154 -29.01 -10.36 12.31
C GLY A 154 -29.20 -8.84 12.46
N SER A 155 -30.38 -8.32 12.08
CA SER A 155 -30.72 -6.89 12.08
C SER A 155 -30.62 -6.20 13.46
N ASP A 156 -30.68 -7.00 14.52
CA ASP A 156 -30.74 -6.54 15.90
C ASP A 156 -29.35 -6.37 16.51
N ILE A 157 -28.33 -6.97 15.89
CA ILE A 157 -26.93 -6.86 16.30
C ILE A 157 -26.30 -5.65 15.60
N ARG A 158 -26.20 -4.53 16.32
CA ARG A 158 -25.76 -3.24 15.76
C ARG A 158 -24.48 -2.68 16.37
N SER A 159 -23.95 -3.31 17.42
CA SER A 159 -22.78 -2.83 18.14
C SER A 159 -21.75 -3.93 18.38
N GLY A 160 -20.49 -3.52 18.34
CA GLY A 160 -19.35 -4.27 18.82
C GLY A 160 -18.53 -3.42 19.78
N GLU A 161 -17.50 -4.02 20.35
CA GLU A 161 -16.55 -3.37 21.24
C GLU A 161 -15.15 -3.79 20.87
N PHE A 162 -14.25 -2.80 20.78
CA PHE A 162 -12.83 -3.04 20.63
C PHE A 162 -12.13 -2.72 21.94
N VAL A 163 -11.22 -3.60 22.35
CA VAL A 163 -10.40 -3.46 23.56
C VAL A 163 -8.95 -3.69 23.20
N LEU A 164 -8.05 -2.86 23.72
CA LEU A 164 -6.62 -3.02 23.65
C LEU A 164 -6.08 -3.00 25.08
N GLN A 165 -5.29 -4.01 25.43
CA GLN A 165 -4.69 -4.21 26.74
C GLN A 165 -3.16 -4.28 26.62
N ASP A 166 -2.48 -3.92 27.70
CA ASP A 166 -1.05 -4.18 27.87
C ASP A 166 -0.77 -5.63 28.30
N GLN A 167 0.47 -5.92 28.68
CA GLN A 167 0.89 -7.26 29.10
C GLN A 167 0.46 -7.64 30.53
N GLU A 168 -0.06 -6.67 31.28
CA GLU A 168 -0.57 -6.81 32.65
C GLU A 168 -2.11 -6.82 32.65
N ASP A 169 -2.73 -7.00 31.47
CA ASP A 169 -4.17 -6.98 31.22
C ASP A 169 -4.86 -5.64 31.55
N ASN A 170 -4.11 -4.54 31.65
CA ASN A 170 -4.68 -3.21 31.83
C ASN A 170 -5.26 -2.69 30.52
N ASP A 171 -6.51 -2.21 30.54
CA ASP A 171 -7.15 -1.56 29.39
C ASP A 171 -6.43 -0.25 29.02
N ILE A 172 -5.71 -0.27 27.90
CA ILE A 172 -5.16 0.95 27.28
C ILE A 172 -6.27 1.72 26.58
N TRP A 173 -7.10 1.02 25.81
CA TRP A 173 -8.18 1.66 25.07
C TRP A 173 -9.35 0.71 24.89
N ARG A 174 -10.56 1.20 25.19
CA ARG A 174 -11.82 0.49 25.00
C ARG A 174 -12.80 1.42 24.30
N THR A 175 -13.44 0.94 23.24
CA THR A 175 -14.44 1.73 22.52
C THR A 175 -15.57 0.88 21.98
N ARG A 176 -16.76 1.47 21.91
CA ARG A 176 -17.92 0.87 21.22
C ARG A 176 -17.89 1.25 19.75
N ILE A 177 -18.26 0.30 18.92
CA ILE A 177 -18.23 0.42 17.46
C ILE A 177 -19.62 0.10 16.91
N THR A 178 -20.19 1.02 16.15
CA THR A 178 -21.44 0.77 15.41
C THR A 178 -21.13 -0.10 14.20
N LEU A 179 -21.66 -1.33 14.16
CA LEU A 179 -21.37 -2.29 13.11
C LEU A 179 -22.13 -1.93 11.81
N PRO A 180 -21.52 -2.14 10.63
CA PRO A 180 -22.23 -2.02 9.37
C PRO A 180 -23.24 -3.16 9.24
N GLY A 181 -24.42 -2.89 8.66
CA GLY A 181 -25.44 -3.90 8.37
C GLY A 181 -25.08 -4.87 7.22
N LYS A 182 -23.80 -4.96 6.84
CA LYS A 182 -23.31 -5.76 5.71
C LYS A 182 -22.06 -6.54 6.14
N SER A 183 -21.94 -7.79 5.70
CA SER A 183 -20.72 -8.58 5.89
C SER A 183 -19.53 -7.99 5.11
N GLY A 184 -18.33 -8.06 5.68
CA GLY A 184 -17.12 -7.60 5.03
C GLY A 184 -15.97 -7.33 6.00
N ALA A 185 -14.81 -6.98 5.46
CA ALA A 185 -13.66 -6.56 6.27
C ALA A 185 -13.88 -5.15 6.82
N ILE A 186 -13.55 -4.98 8.10
CA ILE A 186 -13.51 -3.70 8.80
C ILE A 186 -12.12 -3.46 9.38
N SER A 187 -11.81 -2.19 9.62
CA SER A 187 -10.57 -1.77 10.28
C SER A 187 -10.86 -0.82 11.42
N VAL A 188 -10.22 -1.01 12.58
CA VAL A 188 -10.32 -0.13 13.75
C VAL A 188 -8.96 0.51 13.99
N LYS A 189 -8.88 1.83 13.82
CA LYS A 189 -7.63 2.58 14.04
C LYS A 189 -7.52 3.03 15.49
N LEU A 190 -6.33 2.90 16.07
CA LEU A 190 -6.03 3.43 17.39
C LEU A 190 -6.02 4.99 17.37
N PRO A 191 -6.57 5.70 18.37
CA PRO A 191 -6.58 7.15 18.37
C PRO A 191 -5.18 7.73 18.46
N GLN A 192 -4.94 8.83 17.73
CA GLN A 192 -3.67 9.56 17.74
C GLN A 192 -3.53 10.43 19.00
N ASN A 193 -3.57 9.80 20.17
CA ASN A 193 -3.39 10.43 21.47
C ASN A 193 -2.24 9.73 22.21
N PRO A 194 -1.24 10.47 22.73
CA PRO A 194 -0.08 9.90 23.41
C PRO A 194 -0.38 8.86 24.48
N GLN A 195 -1.53 8.96 25.17
CA GLN A 195 -1.93 7.99 26.20
C GLN A 195 -2.19 6.58 25.65
N TYR A 196 -2.53 6.46 24.36
CA TYR A 196 -2.77 5.19 23.68
C TYR A 196 -1.59 4.73 22.82
N ALA A 197 -0.49 5.48 22.79
CA ALA A 197 0.64 5.17 21.92
C ALA A 197 1.31 3.86 22.35
N LEU A 198 1.46 2.92 21.41
CA LEU A 198 2.19 1.68 21.67
C LEU A 198 3.68 2.00 21.86
N LYS A 199 4.33 1.37 22.83
CA LYS A 199 5.78 1.54 23.10
C LYS A 199 6.59 0.49 22.33
N PRO A 200 7.78 0.84 21.80
CA PRO A 200 8.61 -0.12 21.07
C PRO A 200 9.01 -1.30 21.94
N ASN A 201 9.07 -2.47 21.31
CA ASN A 201 9.42 -3.78 21.88
C ASN A 201 8.43 -4.33 22.92
N LEU A 202 7.29 -3.68 23.15
CA LEU A 202 6.22 -4.22 23.99
C LEU A 202 5.15 -4.92 23.16
N LYS A 203 4.53 -5.93 23.79
CA LYS A 203 3.37 -6.66 23.25
C LYS A 203 2.08 -6.08 23.84
N TYR A 204 1.02 -6.15 23.08
CA TYR A 204 -0.32 -5.73 23.47
C TYR A 204 -1.34 -6.75 22.96
N HIS A 205 -2.37 -6.99 23.75
CA HIS A 205 -3.45 -7.90 23.41
C HIS A 205 -4.67 -7.10 23.00
N TRP A 206 -5.25 -7.41 21.85
CA TRP A 206 -6.48 -6.75 21.42
C TRP A 206 -7.61 -7.75 21.24
N TYR A 207 -8.82 -7.28 21.47
CA TYR A 207 -10.06 -8.03 21.40
C TYR A 207 -11.07 -7.27 20.54
N PHE A 208 -11.87 -8.02 19.80
CA PHE A 208 -13.05 -7.51 19.14
C PHE A 208 -14.25 -8.37 19.51
N ASN A 209 -15.21 -7.75 20.20
CA ASN A 209 -16.38 -8.39 20.79
C ASN A 209 -17.65 -7.95 20.06
N ILE A 210 -18.55 -8.89 19.79
CA ILE A 210 -19.91 -8.64 19.29
C ILE A 210 -20.88 -9.31 20.25
N TYR A 211 -21.69 -8.51 20.93
CA TYR A 211 -22.68 -8.99 21.87
C TYR A 211 -23.96 -9.36 21.11
N CYS A 212 -24.36 -10.63 21.16
CA CYS A 212 -25.56 -11.13 20.48
C CYS A 212 -26.84 -10.65 21.17
N ASN A 213 -26.76 -10.43 22.49
CA ASN A 213 -27.85 -9.90 23.28
C ASN A 213 -27.34 -8.71 24.12
N PRO A 214 -27.90 -7.50 23.96
CA PRO A 214 -27.46 -6.32 24.71
C PRO A 214 -27.74 -6.41 26.21
N THR A 215 -28.67 -7.26 26.65
CA THR A 215 -28.99 -7.47 28.08
C THR A 215 -28.17 -8.59 28.71
N GLN A 216 -27.60 -9.50 27.90
CA GLN A 216 -26.79 -10.62 28.38
C GLN A 216 -25.36 -10.55 27.82
N LYS A 217 -24.44 -10.03 28.64
CA LYS A 217 -23.01 -9.91 28.27
C LYS A 217 -22.29 -11.24 28.04
N SER A 218 -22.85 -12.36 28.51
CA SER A 218 -22.27 -13.70 28.34
C SER A 218 -22.35 -14.23 26.91
N SER A 219 -23.26 -13.71 26.09
CA SER A 219 -23.47 -14.14 24.70
C SER A 219 -22.67 -13.24 23.75
N VAL A 220 -21.45 -13.65 23.42
CA VAL A 220 -20.49 -12.85 22.66
C VAL A 220 -19.80 -13.69 21.58
N TYR A 221 -19.75 -13.17 20.35
CA TYR A 221 -18.70 -13.57 19.40
C TYR A 221 -17.48 -12.72 19.71
N PHE A 222 -16.33 -13.36 19.95
CA PHE A 222 -15.10 -12.61 20.11
C PHE A 222 -13.96 -13.21 19.30
N VAL A 223 -13.05 -12.33 18.89
CA VAL A 223 -11.74 -12.67 18.35
C VAL A 223 -10.70 -11.84 19.07
N ASP A 224 -9.50 -12.39 19.17
CA ASP A 224 -8.39 -11.73 19.84
C ASP A 224 -7.05 -12.15 19.22
N ALA A 225 -6.08 -11.25 19.31
CA ALA A 225 -4.73 -11.47 18.81
C ALA A 225 -3.74 -10.46 19.41
N TRP A 226 -2.46 -10.66 19.11
CA TRP A 226 -1.40 -9.87 19.70
C TRP A 226 -0.72 -8.96 18.68
N VAL A 227 -0.28 -7.80 19.15
CA VAL A 227 0.55 -6.87 18.40
C VAL A 227 1.80 -6.53 19.18
N ARG A 228 2.95 -6.55 18.51
CA ARG A 228 4.21 -6.03 19.06
C ARG A 228 4.68 -4.83 18.24
N ARG A 229 4.94 -3.70 18.89
CA ARG A 229 5.57 -2.55 18.21
C ARG A 229 7.06 -2.83 18.05
N VAL A 230 7.59 -2.77 16.84
CA VAL A 230 9.02 -2.88 16.56
C VAL A 230 9.61 -1.52 16.22
N LYS A 231 10.92 -1.36 16.46
CA LYS A 231 11.61 -0.10 16.16
C LYS A 231 11.75 0.08 14.65
N LEU A 232 11.46 1.30 14.18
CA LEU A 232 11.75 1.72 12.82
C LEU A 232 13.26 1.92 12.65
N THR A 233 13.91 1.10 11.83
CA THR A 233 15.35 1.21 11.56
C THR A 233 15.62 2.17 10.40
N PRO A 234 16.81 2.79 10.31
CA PRO A 234 17.17 3.64 9.17
C PRO A 234 17.07 2.91 7.82
N LYS A 235 17.47 1.64 7.78
CA LYS A 235 17.37 0.78 6.59
C LYS A 235 15.90 0.61 6.15
N LEU A 236 15.01 0.29 7.09
CA LEU A 236 13.58 0.14 6.80
C LEU A 236 12.98 1.48 6.35
N GLN A 237 13.35 2.59 6.99
CA GLN A 237 12.90 3.92 6.59
C GLN A 237 13.30 4.23 5.14
N GLN A 238 14.54 3.91 4.75
CA GLN A 238 15.01 4.09 3.37
C GLN A 238 14.21 3.24 2.38
N GLN A 239 13.95 1.97 2.70
CA GLN A 239 13.11 1.09 1.86
C GLN A 239 11.69 1.65 1.69
N LEU A 240 11.09 2.16 2.77
CA LEU A 240 9.75 2.77 2.75
C LEU A 240 9.69 4.05 1.92
N ASN A 241 10.75 4.88 1.97
CA ASN A 241 10.85 6.08 1.15
C ASN A 241 10.94 5.73 -0.34
N ASN A 242 11.68 4.68 -0.69
CA ASN A 242 11.85 4.23 -2.08
C ASN A 242 10.60 3.55 -2.66
N ALA A 243 9.79 2.89 -1.83
CA ALA A 243 8.62 2.13 -2.27
C ALA A 243 7.41 2.99 -2.69
N LYS A 244 7.45 4.31 -2.49
CA LYS A 244 6.40 5.27 -2.87
C LYS A 244 4.99 4.82 -2.40
N SER A 245 4.14 4.39 -3.34
CA SER A 245 2.75 3.99 -3.09
C SER A 245 2.58 2.51 -2.74
N GLN A 246 3.61 1.66 -2.88
CA GLN A 246 3.53 0.21 -2.62
C GLN A 246 4.24 -0.19 -1.31
N LYS A 247 4.10 0.64 -0.26
CA LYS A 247 4.76 0.41 1.04
C LYS A 247 4.40 -0.93 1.67
N TYR A 248 3.19 -1.45 1.44
CA TYR A 248 2.79 -2.79 1.89
C TYR A 248 3.77 -3.90 1.47
N LYS A 249 4.41 -3.80 0.30
CA LYS A 249 5.41 -4.81 -0.12
C LYS A 249 6.65 -4.79 0.77
N VAL A 250 7.09 -3.61 1.20
CA VAL A 250 8.20 -3.45 2.15
C VAL A 250 7.80 -3.99 3.52
N TYR A 251 6.59 -3.69 3.98
CA TYR A 251 6.09 -4.21 5.24
C TYR A 251 6.02 -5.75 5.25
N ILE A 252 5.48 -6.37 4.20
CA ILE A 252 5.45 -7.83 4.03
C ILE A 252 6.86 -8.41 4.06
N ALA A 253 7.79 -7.84 3.28
CA ALA A 253 9.18 -8.31 3.23
C ALA A 253 9.94 -8.19 4.56
N ASN A 254 9.46 -7.37 5.49
CA ASN A 254 10.03 -7.18 6.82
C ASN A 254 9.16 -7.79 7.95
N ASN A 255 8.17 -8.63 7.62
CA ASN A 255 7.25 -9.26 8.58
C ASN A 255 6.44 -8.28 9.46
N ILE A 256 6.13 -7.09 8.93
CA ILE A 256 5.36 -6.02 9.59
C ILE A 256 3.89 -6.11 9.18
N TRP A 257 3.16 -7.04 9.80
CA TRP A 257 1.81 -7.41 9.39
C TRP A 257 0.79 -6.27 9.44
N TYR A 258 0.69 -5.57 10.57
CA TYR A 258 -0.40 -4.59 10.79
C TYR A 258 -0.28 -3.40 9.83
N ASP A 259 0.94 -2.92 9.56
CA ASP A 259 1.18 -1.89 8.55
C ASP A 259 0.95 -2.40 7.12
N ALA A 260 1.33 -3.65 6.82
CA ALA A 260 1.11 -4.27 5.52
C ALA A 260 -0.38 -4.38 5.15
N ILE A 261 -1.17 -5.04 6.01
CA ILE A 261 -2.60 -5.26 5.75
C ILE A 261 -3.36 -3.92 5.72
N THR A 262 -2.98 -2.97 6.58
CA THR A 262 -3.60 -1.64 6.59
C THR A 262 -3.31 -0.87 5.31
N ASN A 263 -2.04 -0.77 4.92
CA ASN A 263 -1.67 -0.02 3.72
C ASN A 263 -2.28 -0.63 2.45
N LEU A 264 -2.25 -1.96 2.32
CA LEU A 264 -2.85 -2.65 1.17
C LEU A 264 -4.40 -2.58 1.19
N GLY A 265 -5.02 -2.72 2.35
CA GLY A 265 -6.47 -2.62 2.51
C GLY A 265 -7.00 -1.24 2.14
N GLU A 266 -6.33 -0.17 2.58
CA GLU A 266 -6.67 1.20 2.20
C GLU A 266 -6.49 1.44 0.69
N LEU A 267 -5.39 0.96 0.09
CA LEU A 267 -5.17 1.05 -1.35
C LEU A 267 -6.25 0.32 -2.15
N ARG A 268 -6.60 -0.91 -1.74
CA ARG A 268 -7.67 -1.71 -2.36
C ARG A 268 -9.01 -1.02 -2.25
N ARG A 269 -9.36 -0.48 -1.06
CA ARG A 269 -10.62 0.22 -0.83
C ARG A 269 -10.74 1.48 -1.68
N ASN A 270 -9.68 2.28 -1.74
CA ASN A 270 -9.67 3.56 -2.46
C ASN A 270 -9.50 3.39 -3.98
N ASN A 271 -9.08 2.21 -4.44
CA ASN A 271 -8.86 1.90 -5.86
C ASN A 271 -9.51 0.55 -6.22
N SER A 272 -10.81 0.42 -5.97
CA SER A 272 -11.55 -0.86 -6.09
C SER A 272 -11.51 -1.51 -7.48
N GLY A 273 -11.22 -0.74 -8.54
CA GLY A 273 -11.02 -1.25 -9.91
C GLY A 273 -9.59 -1.71 -10.24
N ASN A 274 -8.62 -1.49 -9.35
CA ASN A 274 -7.23 -1.86 -9.61
C ASN A 274 -7.00 -3.34 -9.27
N ARG A 275 -6.91 -4.17 -10.32
CA ARG A 275 -6.72 -5.62 -10.20
C ARG A 275 -5.47 -6.01 -9.40
N ALA A 276 -4.39 -5.24 -9.49
CA ALA A 276 -3.15 -5.54 -8.76
C ALA A 276 -3.36 -5.54 -7.24
N PHE A 277 -4.12 -4.58 -6.69
CA PHE A 277 -4.40 -4.54 -5.25
C PHE A 277 -5.35 -5.65 -4.81
N VAL A 278 -6.28 -6.07 -5.67
CA VAL A 278 -7.17 -7.21 -5.39
C VAL A 278 -6.38 -8.52 -5.35
N GLU A 279 -5.48 -8.72 -6.32
CA GLU A 279 -4.61 -9.89 -6.37
C GLU A 279 -3.65 -9.93 -5.18
N ASP A 280 -3.00 -8.81 -4.87
CA ASP A 280 -2.06 -8.75 -3.75
C ASP A 280 -2.76 -8.93 -2.40
N TRP A 281 -4.00 -8.41 -2.24
CA TRP A 281 -4.83 -8.68 -1.05
C TRP A 281 -5.15 -10.16 -0.92
N THR A 282 -5.51 -10.80 -2.05
CA THR A 282 -5.81 -12.23 -2.09
C THR A 282 -4.59 -13.06 -1.74
N LYS A 283 -3.41 -12.71 -2.27
CA LYS A 283 -2.14 -13.37 -1.94
C LYS A 283 -1.79 -13.20 -0.46
N LEU A 284 -1.96 -12.00 0.11
CA LEU A 284 -1.68 -11.72 1.51
C LEU A 284 -2.58 -12.54 2.45
N LEU A 285 -3.89 -12.62 2.19
CA LEU A 285 -4.76 -13.45 3.04
C LEU A 285 -4.53 -14.96 2.82
N LYS A 286 -4.19 -15.37 1.59
CA LYS A 286 -3.81 -16.75 1.32
C LYS A 286 -2.56 -17.18 2.08
N SER A 287 -1.57 -16.30 2.26
CA SER A 287 -0.34 -16.64 2.99
C SER A 287 -0.56 -16.92 4.48
N VAL A 288 -1.73 -16.60 5.02
CA VAL A 288 -2.14 -16.88 6.41
C VAL A 288 -3.38 -17.78 6.47
N ASN A 289 -3.66 -18.51 5.38
CA ASN A 289 -4.78 -19.44 5.27
C ASN A 289 -6.16 -18.80 5.56
N LEU A 290 -6.38 -17.59 5.03
CA LEU A 290 -7.64 -16.83 5.06
C LEU A 290 -8.14 -16.50 3.64
N SER A 291 -7.77 -17.33 2.65
CA SER A 291 -8.07 -17.09 1.23
C SER A 291 -9.57 -16.98 0.92
N GLU A 292 -10.41 -17.67 1.69
CA GLU A 292 -11.86 -17.65 1.59
C GLU A 292 -12.47 -16.28 1.92
N LEU A 293 -11.77 -15.44 2.68
CA LEU A 293 -12.21 -14.10 3.06
C LEU A 293 -11.74 -13.02 2.08
N ALA A 294 -10.81 -13.33 1.16
CA ALA A 294 -10.27 -12.37 0.21
C ALA A 294 -11.30 -11.69 -0.70
N PRO A 295 -12.34 -12.39 -1.20
CA PRO A 295 -13.38 -11.76 -2.01
C PRO A 295 -14.23 -10.75 -1.26
N ALA A 296 -14.26 -10.78 0.08
CA ALA A 296 -15.11 -9.91 0.88
C ALA A 296 -14.77 -8.42 0.64
N PRO A 297 -15.79 -7.54 0.60
CA PRO A 297 -15.58 -6.10 0.48
C PRO A 297 -14.99 -5.52 1.78
N ILE A 298 -14.26 -4.42 1.66
CA ILE A 298 -13.87 -3.61 2.82
C ILE A 298 -14.97 -2.58 3.06
N VAL A 299 -15.78 -2.80 4.11
CA VAL A 299 -17.04 -2.07 4.30
C VAL A 299 -16.88 -0.83 5.17
N GLN A 300 -15.98 -0.83 6.15
CA GLN A 300 -15.80 0.29 7.07
C GLN A 300 -14.37 0.41 7.60
N ILE A 301 -13.88 1.64 7.73
CA ILE A 301 -12.64 1.97 8.44
C ILE A 301 -13.03 2.96 9.54
N TYR A 302 -12.82 2.59 10.80
CA TYR A 302 -13.14 3.41 11.96
C TYR A 302 -11.91 4.22 12.35
N THR A 303 -12.05 5.54 12.28
CA THR A 303 -11.07 6.49 12.81
C THR A 303 -11.69 7.18 14.00
N PRO A 304 -11.19 6.97 15.22
CA PRO A 304 -11.65 7.71 16.39
C PRO A 304 -11.37 9.21 16.20
N ASN A 305 -12.30 10.04 16.68
CA ASN A 305 -12.13 11.48 16.70
C ASN A 305 -10.92 11.81 17.61
N LYS A 306 -10.13 12.80 17.18
CA LYS A 306 -8.96 13.29 17.94
C LYS A 306 -9.35 13.85 19.30
#